data_AF-A0A673HN74-F1
#
_entry.id   AF-A0A673HN74-F1
#
_cell.length_a   1.000
_cell.length_b   1.000
_cell.length_c   1.000
_cell.angle_alpha   90.00
_cell.angle_beta   90.00
_cell.angle_gamma   90.00
#
_symmetry.space_group_name_H-M   'P 1'
#
loop_
_entity.id
_entity.type
_entity.pdbx_description
1 polymer ?
#
loop_
_entity_poly.entity_id
_entity_poly.type
_entity_poly.pdbx_seq_one_letter_code
_entity_poly.pdbx_strand_id
1 'polypeptide(L)'
;MFSVLFCVLRSNKVVAGLEDLLFYTITQGEEKISVARFLAALKSTGLLTSDPRLRECMRQIHQAIQESVGTAMMDQELFRKCVGSNIVLLTQAFQRKFIIPDFESFTSLINHLYYNAQAQKGGKVANYIPQLAKFSPDLWGASLCTVDGQRHAIGDTDMPFCLQSCVKPLEYALAVHETGTELVHRYVGKEPSGLKFNKLYLDEEDKPHNPMVNAGAIVISSLLKVRIYLTIQSEKSETGDRNYAIGYYLKEKRCFPSGVDMMAALDFYFQNKSVVDLMFAAYSGDVSALRRIALSAVNMELTDYDTRTSLHVASAEGHLDAVKFLTHTCKVNPYAKDRWGNTPLDDAMQFGHSTVVKALQEYQSIYTHTLMPEELSLLLMV
;
A
#
# COMPACT_ATOMS: atom_id res chain seq x y z
N MET A 1 -18.30 -9.51 -40.16
CA MET A 1 -19.29 -8.70 -39.43
C MET A 1 -18.89 -7.21 -39.27
N PHE A 2 -17.69 -6.78 -39.68
CA PHE A 2 -17.25 -5.37 -39.60
C PHE A 2 -17.70 -4.47 -40.77
N SER A 3 -18.10 -5.01 -41.92
CA SER A 3 -18.48 -4.18 -43.08
C SER A 3 -19.91 -3.62 -43.02
N VAL A 4 -20.80 -4.22 -42.22
CA VAL A 4 -22.19 -3.76 -42.07
C VAL A 4 -22.28 -2.56 -41.12
N LEU A 5 -21.39 -2.47 -40.13
CA LEU A 5 -21.34 -1.36 -39.17
C LEU A 5 -20.96 -0.03 -39.86
N PHE A 6 -20.08 -0.07 -40.85
CA PHE A 6 -19.68 1.12 -41.61
C PHE A 6 -20.76 1.63 -42.57
N CYS A 7 -21.68 0.76 -43.01
CA CYS A 7 -22.71 1.13 -43.99
C CYS A 7 -23.93 1.80 -43.34
N VAL A 8 -24.25 1.46 -42.09
CA VAL A 8 -25.38 2.06 -41.35
C VAL A 8 -25.05 3.47 -40.84
N LEU A 9 -23.77 3.81 -40.66
CA LEU A 9 -23.31 5.12 -40.16
C LEU A 9 -23.34 6.26 -41.19
N ARG A 10 -23.72 6.00 -42.45
CA ARG A 10 -23.74 7.04 -43.52
C ARG A 10 -25.06 7.79 -43.69
N SER A 11 -26.13 7.38 -43.00
CA SER A 11 -27.47 7.94 -43.25
C SER A 11 -28.02 8.88 -42.17
N ASN A 12 -27.28 9.21 -41.11
CA ASN A 12 -27.68 10.27 -40.19
C ASN A 12 -26.47 11.01 -39.61
N LYS A 13 -26.58 12.34 -39.56
CA LYS A 13 -25.57 13.30 -39.09
C LYS A 13 -25.17 13.06 -37.62
N VAL A 14 -24.17 12.21 -37.36
CA VAL A 14 -23.35 12.31 -36.14
C VAL A 14 -21.94 11.84 -36.50
N VAL A 15 -20.95 12.72 -36.41
CA VAL A 15 -19.56 12.27 -36.27
C VAL A 15 -19.49 11.62 -34.89
N ALA A 16 -19.66 10.30 -34.83
CA ALA A 16 -19.77 9.57 -33.58
C ALA A 16 -18.49 9.77 -32.76
N GLY A 17 -18.62 10.32 -31.56
CA GLY A 17 -17.51 10.41 -30.60
C GLY A 17 -17.02 9.02 -30.23
N LEU A 18 -15.81 8.92 -29.69
CA LEU A 18 -15.26 7.64 -29.20
C LEU A 18 -16.18 7.02 -28.13
N GLU A 19 -16.83 7.88 -27.35
CA GLU A 19 -17.85 7.55 -26.34
C GLU A 19 -19.08 6.89 -26.96
N ASP A 20 -19.55 7.39 -28.11
CA ASP A 20 -20.73 6.86 -28.80
C ASP A 20 -20.45 5.46 -29.36
N LEU A 21 -19.28 5.29 -29.98
CA LEU A 21 -18.80 3.99 -30.45
C LEU A 21 -18.69 2.97 -29.30
N LEU A 22 -18.16 3.42 -28.16
CA LEU A 22 -18.05 2.58 -26.97
C LEU A 22 -19.43 2.20 -26.43
N PHE A 23 -20.37 3.16 -26.36
CA PHE A 23 -21.74 2.91 -25.95
C PHE A 23 -22.37 1.80 -26.79
N TYR A 24 -22.39 1.94 -28.12
CA TYR A 24 -22.94 0.93 -29.02
C TYR A 24 -22.26 -0.44 -28.88
N THR A 25 -20.95 -0.46 -28.61
CA THR A 25 -20.19 -1.70 -28.40
C THR A 25 -20.68 -2.44 -27.15
N ILE A 26 -20.94 -1.72 -26.06
CA ILE A 26 -21.37 -2.30 -24.78
C ILE A 26 -22.88 -2.66 -24.82
N THR A 27 -23.71 -1.80 -25.42
CA THR A 27 -25.17 -2.00 -25.47
C THR A 27 -25.61 -3.00 -26.55
N GLN A 28 -24.73 -3.36 -27.48
CA GLN A 28 -25.05 -4.20 -28.64
C GLN A 28 -26.19 -3.61 -29.50
N GLY A 29 -26.30 -2.28 -29.54
CA GLY A 29 -27.30 -1.56 -30.32
C GLY A 29 -28.58 -1.18 -29.56
N GLU A 30 -28.68 -1.51 -28.26
CA GLU A 30 -29.79 -1.01 -27.42
C GLU A 30 -29.66 0.51 -27.17
N GLU A 31 -30.80 1.20 -27.05
CA GLU A 31 -30.87 2.65 -26.80
C GLU A 31 -30.45 3.06 -25.39
N LYS A 32 -30.56 2.14 -24.43
CA LYS A 32 -30.22 2.36 -23.01
C LYS A 32 -29.59 1.10 -22.42
N ILE A 33 -28.71 1.27 -21.45
CA ILE A 33 -28.10 0.19 -20.68
C ILE A 33 -28.33 0.41 -19.19
N SER A 34 -28.60 -0.64 -18.42
CA SER A 34 -28.65 -0.51 -16.97
C SER A 34 -27.25 -0.25 -16.41
N VAL A 35 -27.15 0.59 -15.39
CA VAL A 35 -25.86 0.87 -14.72
C VAL A 35 -25.22 -0.44 -14.22
N ALA A 36 -26.04 -1.36 -13.70
CA ALA A 36 -25.57 -2.68 -13.25
C ALA A 36 -24.91 -3.50 -14.37
N ARG A 37 -25.48 -3.51 -15.59
CA ARG A 37 -24.91 -4.21 -16.75
C ARG A 37 -23.60 -3.57 -17.20
N PHE A 38 -23.52 -2.24 -17.18
CA PHE A 38 -22.26 -1.53 -17.47
C PHE A 38 -21.17 -1.90 -16.44
N LEU A 39 -21.47 -1.85 -15.14
CA LEU A 39 -20.52 -2.20 -14.08
C LEU A 39 -20.08 -3.67 -14.14
N ALA A 40 -21.00 -4.59 -14.49
CA ALA A 40 -20.66 -5.99 -14.71
C ALA A 40 -19.70 -6.15 -15.91
N ALA A 41 -19.97 -5.46 -17.02
CA ALA A 41 -19.10 -5.47 -18.20
C ALA A 41 -17.74 -4.80 -17.93
N LEU A 42 -17.69 -3.78 -17.08
CA LEU A 42 -16.43 -3.18 -16.62
C LEU A 42 -15.64 -4.18 -15.78
N LYS A 43 -16.29 -4.89 -14.84
CA LYS A 43 -15.65 -5.88 -13.98
C LYS A 43 -15.08 -7.06 -14.76
N SER A 44 -15.73 -7.49 -15.86
CA SER A 44 -15.21 -8.58 -16.71
C SER A 44 -13.91 -8.20 -17.44
N THR A 45 -13.61 -6.91 -17.60
CA THR A 45 -12.29 -6.46 -18.09
C THR A 45 -11.17 -6.63 -17.05
N GLY A 46 -11.52 -6.91 -15.79
CA GLY A 46 -10.61 -7.00 -14.66
C GLY A 46 -10.39 -5.70 -13.90
N LEU A 47 -10.92 -4.57 -14.37
CA LEU A 47 -10.88 -3.32 -13.62
C LEU A 47 -11.85 -3.36 -12.43
N LEU A 48 -11.44 -2.74 -11.32
CA LEU A 48 -12.30 -2.54 -10.16
C LEU A 48 -12.95 -1.15 -10.21
N THR A 49 -14.14 -1.03 -9.63
CA THR A 49 -14.81 0.27 -9.46
C THR A 49 -14.05 1.22 -8.53
N SER A 50 -13.14 0.68 -7.70
CA SER A 50 -12.26 1.46 -6.83
C SER A 50 -10.97 1.94 -7.53
N ASP A 51 -10.79 1.69 -8.84
CA ASP A 51 -9.62 2.19 -9.56
C ASP A 51 -9.56 3.73 -9.51
N PRO A 52 -8.48 4.34 -8.97
CA PRO A 52 -8.37 5.79 -8.87
C PRO A 52 -8.50 6.51 -10.22
N ARG A 53 -8.12 5.86 -11.32
CA ARG A 53 -8.22 6.39 -12.68
C ARG A 53 -9.67 6.39 -13.20
N LEU A 54 -10.61 5.74 -12.50
CA LEU A 54 -12.04 5.74 -12.81
C LEU A 54 -12.86 6.59 -11.84
N ARG A 55 -12.21 7.32 -10.91
CA ARG A 55 -12.88 8.09 -9.84
C ARG A 55 -13.98 9.01 -10.35
N GLU A 56 -13.71 9.79 -11.40
CA GLU A 56 -14.69 10.73 -11.94
C GLU A 56 -15.88 10.02 -12.61
N CYS A 57 -15.61 8.96 -13.39
CA CYS A 57 -16.67 8.11 -13.95
C CYS A 57 -17.57 7.51 -12.88
N MET A 58 -16.98 6.96 -11.81
CA MET A 58 -17.75 6.39 -10.70
C MET A 58 -18.54 7.45 -9.93
N ARG A 59 -17.99 8.65 -9.77
CA ARG A 59 -18.69 9.78 -9.14
C ARG A 59 -19.96 10.16 -9.93
N GLN A 60 -19.86 10.27 -11.25
CA GLN A 60 -20.99 10.59 -12.13
C GLN A 60 -22.03 9.47 -12.13
N ILE A 61 -21.59 8.21 -12.13
CA ILE A 61 -22.47 7.04 -12.04
C ILE A 61 -23.24 7.04 -10.71
N HIS A 62 -22.57 7.29 -9.57
CA HIS A 62 -23.23 7.36 -8.27
C HIS A 62 -24.26 8.49 -8.21
N GLN A 63 -23.94 9.66 -8.77
CA GLN A 63 -24.88 10.78 -8.87
C GLN A 63 -26.12 10.38 -9.69
N ALA A 64 -25.92 9.72 -10.85
CA ALA A 64 -27.03 9.26 -11.68
C ALA A 64 -27.93 8.21 -11.00
N ILE A 65 -27.33 7.32 -10.18
CA ILE A 65 -28.10 6.37 -9.38
C ILE A 65 -28.96 7.09 -8.34
N GLN A 66 -28.40 8.10 -7.66
CA GLN A 66 -29.13 8.86 -6.63
C GLN A 66 -30.30 9.67 -7.19
N GLU A 67 -30.17 10.17 -8.43
CA GLU A 67 -31.21 10.93 -9.12
C GLU A 67 -32.31 10.03 -9.74
N SER A 68 -32.10 8.71 -9.81
CA SER A 68 -33.01 7.77 -10.45
C SER A 68 -34.05 7.19 -9.48
N VAL A 69 -35.31 7.09 -9.93
CA VAL A 69 -36.36 6.34 -9.21
C VAL A 69 -36.40 4.90 -9.75
N GLY A 70 -35.83 3.96 -9.00
CA GLY A 70 -35.79 2.54 -9.37
C GLY A 70 -34.49 2.12 -10.05
N THR A 71 -34.56 1.27 -11.08
CA THR A 71 -33.36 0.79 -11.77
C THR A 71 -32.74 1.92 -12.58
N ALA A 72 -31.51 2.32 -12.23
CA ALA A 72 -30.78 3.36 -12.95
C ALA A 72 -30.44 2.89 -14.37
N MET A 73 -31.00 3.60 -15.35
CA MET A 73 -30.77 3.38 -16.78
C MET A 73 -29.91 4.51 -17.33
N MET A 74 -29.00 4.16 -18.24
CA MET A 74 -28.05 5.06 -18.86
C MET A 74 -28.33 5.12 -20.35
N ASP A 75 -28.73 6.29 -20.84
CA ASP A 75 -28.76 6.59 -22.26
C ASP A 75 -27.40 7.08 -22.75
N GLN A 76 -27.30 7.38 -24.04
CA GLN A 76 -26.06 7.81 -24.68
C GLN A 76 -25.51 9.13 -24.11
N GLU A 77 -26.37 10.06 -23.73
CA GLU A 77 -25.96 11.36 -23.17
C GLU A 77 -25.40 11.20 -21.76
N LEU A 78 -26.11 10.47 -20.90
CA LEU A 78 -25.64 10.16 -19.57
C LEU A 78 -24.36 9.32 -19.61
N PHE A 79 -24.25 8.37 -20.55
CA PHE A 79 -23.03 7.59 -20.74
C PHE A 79 -21.85 8.48 -21.07
N ARG A 80 -21.99 9.39 -22.04
CA ARG A 80 -20.93 10.35 -22.41
C ARG A 80 -20.48 11.20 -21.23
N LYS A 81 -21.43 11.67 -20.40
CA LYS A 81 -21.15 12.42 -19.18
C LYS A 81 -20.36 11.59 -18.15
N CYS A 82 -20.71 10.31 -17.99
CA CYS A 82 -20.03 9.40 -17.07
C CYS A 82 -18.62 9.04 -17.55
N VAL A 83 -18.46 8.64 -18.81
CA VAL A 83 -17.19 8.05 -19.28
C VAL A 83 -16.19 9.07 -19.81
N GLY A 84 -16.61 10.30 -20.16
CA GLY A 84 -15.81 11.25 -20.92
C GLY A 84 -14.43 11.54 -20.34
N SER A 85 -14.31 11.73 -19.03
CA SER A 85 -13.04 11.97 -18.35
C SER A 85 -12.09 10.76 -18.34
N ASN A 86 -12.60 9.56 -18.60
CA ASN A 86 -11.88 8.29 -18.44
C ASN A 86 -11.93 7.44 -19.73
N ILE A 87 -12.34 8.06 -20.84
CA ILE A 87 -12.69 7.36 -22.08
C ILE A 87 -11.51 6.59 -22.69
N VAL A 88 -10.29 7.10 -22.57
CA VAL A 88 -9.08 6.44 -23.12
C VAL A 88 -8.85 5.08 -22.46
N LEU A 89 -8.91 5.01 -21.13
CA LEU A 89 -8.74 3.77 -20.36
C LEU A 89 -9.88 2.79 -20.64
N LEU A 90 -11.12 3.27 -20.61
CA LEU A 90 -12.30 2.43 -20.87
C LEU A 90 -12.29 1.87 -22.28
N THR A 91 -11.85 2.66 -23.26
CA THR A 91 -11.69 2.20 -24.64
C THR A 91 -10.65 1.09 -24.74
N GLN A 92 -9.51 1.21 -24.06
CA GLN A 92 -8.51 0.14 -24.02
C GLN A 92 -9.07 -1.14 -23.39
N ALA A 93 -9.82 -1.01 -22.28
CA ALA A 93 -10.44 -2.11 -21.57
C ALA A 93 -11.43 -2.88 -22.47
N PHE A 94 -12.41 -2.19 -23.03
CA PHE A 94 -13.48 -2.81 -23.83
C PHE A 94 -13.04 -3.24 -25.23
N GLN A 95 -11.97 -2.65 -25.78
CA GLN A 95 -11.36 -3.13 -27.03
C GLN A 95 -10.39 -4.30 -26.81
N ARG A 96 -10.30 -4.85 -25.59
CA ARG A 96 -9.39 -5.95 -25.25
C ARG A 96 -7.92 -5.63 -25.55
N LYS A 97 -7.52 -4.37 -25.33
CA LYS A 97 -6.14 -3.88 -25.53
C LYS A 97 -5.27 -3.97 -24.28
N PHE A 98 -5.84 -4.38 -23.15
CA PHE A 98 -5.04 -4.71 -21.98
C PHE A 98 -4.13 -5.91 -22.25
N ILE A 99 -3.04 -5.97 -21.49
CA ILE A 99 -2.00 -6.99 -21.57
C ILE A 99 -2.56 -8.40 -21.43
N ILE A 100 -3.66 -8.56 -20.67
CA ILE A 100 -4.47 -9.78 -20.64
C ILE A 100 -5.85 -9.47 -21.24
N PRO A 101 -6.08 -9.76 -22.54
CA PRO A 101 -7.33 -9.49 -23.23
C PRO A 101 -8.55 -10.24 -22.68
N ASP A 102 -8.37 -11.51 -22.29
CA ASP A 102 -9.42 -12.38 -21.75
C ASP A 102 -9.14 -12.68 -20.26
N PHE A 103 -9.51 -11.71 -19.43
CA PHE A 103 -9.19 -11.75 -18.00
C PHE A 103 -10.04 -12.76 -17.21
N GLU A 104 -11.29 -13.01 -17.60
CA GLU A 104 -12.15 -14.00 -16.94
C GLU A 104 -11.61 -15.43 -17.12
N SER A 105 -11.21 -15.80 -18.34
CA SER A 105 -10.60 -17.11 -18.59
C SER A 105 -9.26 -17.23 -17.85
N PHE A 106 -8.45 -16.17 -17.85
CA PHE A 106 -7.17 -16.14 -17.13
C PHE A 106 -7.34 -16.32 -15.61
N THR A 107 -8.26 -15.58 -14.99
CA THR A 107 -8.51 -15.67 -13.54
C THR A 107 -9.07 -17.03 -13.15
N SER A 108 -9.84 -17.68 -14.03
CA SER A 108 -10.29 -19.07 -13.83
C SER A 108 -9.11 -20.04 -13.74
N LEU A 109 -8.08 -19.86 -14.57
CA LEU A 109 -6.84 -20.64 -14.48
C LEU A 109 -6.08 -20.34 -13.18
N ILE A 110 -5.99 -19.07 -12.76
CA ILE A 110 -5.37 -18.70 -11.49
C ILE A 110 -6.10 -19.36 -10.31
N ASN A 111 -7.44 -19.41 -10.33
CA ASN A 111 -8.23 -20.12 -9.31
C ASN A 111 -7.85 -21.60 -9.23
N HIS A 112 -7.71 -22.27 -10.36
CA HIS A 112 -7.29 -23.68 -10.39
C HIS A 112 -5.88 -23.88 -9.80
N LEU A 113 -4.93 -23.02 -10.16
CA LEU A 113 -3.58 -23.05 -9.59
C LEU A 113 -3.59 -22.79 -8.08
N TYR A 114 -4.40 -21.84 -7.63
CA TYR A 114 -4.57 -21.51 -6.22
C TYR A 114 -5.02 -22.72 -5.42
N TYR A 115 -6.08 -23.42 -5.84
CA TYR A 115 -6.60 -24.59 -5.11
C TYR A 115 -5.63 -25.77 -5.12
N ASN A 116 -4.91 -25.98 -6.22
CA ASN A 116 -3.87 -27.01 -6.29
C ASN A 116 -2.71 -26.74 -5.32
N ALA A 117 -2.30 -25.47 -5.19
CA ALA A 117 -1.26 -25.07 -4.25
C ALA A 117 -1.74 -25.11 -2.79
N GLN A 118 -2.99 -24.71 -2.52
CA GLN A 118 -3.60 -24.72 -1.19
C GLN A 118 -3.65 -26.12 -0.57
N ALA A 119 -3.70 -27.17 -1.39
CA ALA A 119 -3.69 -28.56 -0.93
C ALA A 119 -2.36 -28.97 -0.24
N GLN A 120 -1.29 -28.18 -0.40
CA GLN A 120 0.00 -28.46 0.25
C GLN A 120 -0.07 -28.05 1.73
N LYS A 121 -0.07 -29.03 2.64
CA LYS A 121 -0.13 -28.83 4.10
C LYS A 121 1.23 -28.91 4.81
N GLY A 122 2.32 -28.94 4.05
CA GLY A 122 3.68 -28.96 4.57
C GLY A 122 4.21 -27.60 5.01
N GLY A 123 5.41 -27.58 5.60
CA GLY A 123 6.08 -26.36 6.06
C GLY A 123 6.00 -26.15 7.58
N LYS A 124 6.63 -25.08 8.07
CA LYS A 124 6.61 -24.69 9.47
C LYS A 124 6.47 -23.18 9.58
N VAL A 125 5.50 -22.73 10.37
CA VAL A 125 5.30 -21.30 10.66
C VAL A 125 6.55 -20.75 11.35
N ALA A 126 7.00 -19.58 10.90
CA ALA A 126 8.12 -18.88 11.50
C ALA A 126 7.79 -18.53 12.96
N ASN A 127 8.61 -19.03 13.90
CA ASN A 127 8.36 -18.89 15.34
C ASN A 127 9.50 -18.21 16.12
N TYR A 128 10.52 -17.72 15.42
CA TYR A 128 11.64 -16.99 16.03
C TYR A 128 11.26 -15.55 16.40
N ILE A 129 10.14 -15.04 15.88
CA ILE A 129 9.48 -13.80 16.31
C ILE A 129 8.08 -14.20 16.83
N PRO A 130 7.72 -13.91 18.09
CA PRO A 130 6.46 -14.34 18.70
C PRO A 130 5.19 -13.91 17.93
N GLN A 131 5.25 -12.78 17.22
CA GLN A 131 4.16 -12.26 16.39
C GLN A 131 3.91 -13.15 15.16
N LEU A 132 4.97 -13.66 14.53
CA LEU A 132 4.85 -14.55 13.36
C LEU A 132 4.27 -15.92 13.74
N ALA A 133 4.52 -16.38 14.96
CA ALA A 133 4.02 -17.66 15.47
C ALA A 133 2.49 -17.70 15.63
N LYS A 134 1.82 -16.53 15.60
CA LYS A 134 0.37 -16.42 15.80
C LYS A 134 -0.45 -16.68 14.53
N PHE A 135 0.18 -16.62 13.37
CA PHE A 135 -0.52 -16.85 12.12
C PHE A 135 -0.89 -18.33 11.98
N SER A 136 -2.14 -18.57 11.58
CA SER A 136 -2.61 -19.92 11.31
C SER A 136 -1.87 -20.49 10.08
N PRO A 137 -1.41 -21.75 10.13
CA PRO A 137 -0.80 -22.42 8.98
C PRO A 137 -1.78 -22.63 7.81
N ASP A 138 -3.09 -22.47 8.04
CA ASP A 138 -4.12 -22.64 7.02
C ASP A 138 -4.40 -21.36 6.21
N LEU A 139 -3.83 -20.22 6.59
CA LEU A 139 -3.97 -18.98 5.82
C LEU A 139 -3.30 -19.10 4.46
N TRP A 140 -4.06 -18.83 3.40
CA TRP A 140 -3.58 -18.91 2.03
C TRP A 140 -4.28 -17.87 1.16
N GLY A 141 -3.52 -16.95 0.57
CA GLY A 141 -4.05 -15.86 -0.24
C GLY A 141 -3.21 -15.64 -1.49
N ALA A 142 -3.87 -15.31 -2.59
CA ALA A 142 -3.23 -14.91 -3.83
C ALA A 142 -3.91 -13.66 -4.41
N SER A 143 -3.13 -12.61 -4.62
CA SER A 143 -3.56 -11.37 -5.29
C SER A 143 -2.76 -11.14 -6.56
N LEU A 144 -3.43 -10.63 -7.58
CA LEU A 144 -2.87 -10.30 -8.88
C LEU A 144 -3.25 -8.86 -9.24
N CYS A 145 -2.28 -8.10 -9.75
CA CYS A 145 -2.47 -6.79 -10.36
C CYS A 145 -1.63 -6.72 -11.64
N THR A 146 -2.25 -6.47 -12.79
CA THR A 146 -1.52 -6.29 -14.05
C THR A 146 -1.01 -4.86 -14.19
N VAL A 147 -0.08 -4.64 -15.13
CA VAL A 147 0.44 -3.28 -15.43
C VAL A 147 -0.65 -2.32 -15.92
N ASP A 148 -1.75 -2.85 -16.48
CA ASP A 148 -2.91 -2.07 -16.89
C ASP A 148 -3.92 -1.82 -15.77
N GLY A 149 -3.70 -2.40 -14.58
CA GLY A 149 -4.56 -2.27 -13.41
C GLY A 149 -5.70 -3.29 -13.33
N GLN A 150 -5.65 -4.38 -14.10
CA GLN A 150 -6.60 -5.48 -13.93
C GLN A 150 -6.26 -6.24 -12.65
N ARG A 151 -7.26 -6.56 -11.83
CA ARG A 151 -7.06 -7.12 -10.49
C ARG A 151 -7.90 -8.35 -10.23
N HIS A 152 -7.32 -9.32 -9.55
CA HIS A 152 -7.99 -10.54 -9.09
C HIS A 152 -7.43 -10.96 -7.73
N ALA A 153 -8.27 -11.49 -6.85
CA ALA A 153 -7.89 -11.89 -5.50
C ALA A 153 -8.67 -13.15 -5.10
N ILE A 154 -8.00 -14.09 -4.44
CA ILE A 154 -8.55 -15.40 -4.05
C ILE A 154 -7.96 -15.80 -2.69
N GLY A 155 -8.80 -16.25 -1.77
CA GLY A 155 -8.39 -16.69 -0.44
C GLY A 155 -8.26 -15.53 0.55
N ASP A 156 -7.35 -15.68 1.50
CA ASP A 156 -7.15 -14.77 2.63
C ASP A 156 -6.33 -13.53 2.23
N THR A 157 -6.72 -12.81 1.16
CA THR A 157 -5.93 -11.71 0.59
C THR A 157 -6.01 -10.41 1.37
N ASP A 158 -7.09 -10.22 2.11
CA ASP A 158 -7.32 -9.02 2.92
C ASP A 158 -6.73 -9.17 4.34
N MET A 159 -6.13 -10.33 4.62
CA MET A 159 -5.36 -10.58 5.83
C MET A 159 -3.97 -9.99 5.67
N PRO A 160 -3.64 -8.90 6.39
CA PRO A 160 -2.32 -8.32 6.25
C PRO A 160 -1.27 -9.13 7.01
N PHE A 161 -0.02 -8.95 6.64
CA PHE A 161 1.12 -9.60 7.25
C PHE A 161 2.37 -8.75 7.02
N CYS A 162 3.41 -8.97 7.84
CA CYS A 162 4.65 -8.21 7.75
C CYS A 162 5.39 -8.54 6.43
N LEU A 163 5.82 -7.52 5.68
CA LEU A 163 6.60 -7.73 4.43
C LEU A 163 7.94 -8.46 4.67
N GLN A 164 8.53 -8.31 5.86
CA GLN A 164 9.80 -8.95 6.21
C GLN A 164 10.89 -8.67 5.14
N SER A 165 11.57 -9.70 4.64
CA SER A 165 12.62 -9.50 3.62
C SER A 165 12.11 -9.04 2.25
N CYS A 166 10.79 -9.07 2.01
CA CYS A 166 10.20 -8.58 0.76
C CYS A 166 10.31 -7.06 0.60
N VAL A 167 10.67 -6.31 1.65
CA VAL A 167 10.89 -4.86 1.59
C VAL A 167 12.23 -4.48 0.93
N LYS A 168 13.24 -5.36 0.98
CA LYS A 168 14.62 -5.05 0.54
C LYS A 168 14.72 -4.59 -0.93
N PRO A 169 14.00 -5.20 -1.90
CA PRO A 169 13.99 -4.69 -3.28
C PRO A 169 13.43 -3.27 -3.37
N LEU A 170 12.42 -2.93 -2.56
CA LEU A 170 11.80 -1.60 -2.55
C LEU A 170 12.78 -0.57 -1.99
N GLU A 171 13.44 -0.87 -0.86
CA GLU A 171 14.47 0.00 -0.28
C GLU A 171 15.63 0.23 -1.25
N TYR A 172 16.07 -0.82 -1.93
CA TYR A 172 17.11 -0.71 -2.95
C TYR A 172 16.67 0.16 -4.13
N ALA A 173 15.46 -0.05 -4.66
CA ALA A 173 14.93 0.77 -5.75
C ALA A 173 14.84 2.25 -5.34
N LEU A 174 14.38 2.52 -4.12
CA LEU A 174 14.33 3.87 -3.57
C LEU A 174 15.73 4.48 -3.43
N ALA A 175 16.70 3.73 -2.91
CA ALA A 175 18.07 4.22 -2.76
C ALA A 175 18.69 4.54 -4.12
N VAL A 176 18.48 3.69 -5.13
CA VAL A 176 18.93 3.94 -6.50
C VAL A 176 18.24 5.16 -7.11
N HIS A 177 16.93 5.32 -6.90
CA HIS A 177 16.17 6.47 -7.37
C HIS A 177 16.71 7.79 -6.80
N GLU A 178 16.95 7.81 -5.48
CA GLU A 178 17.36 9.01 -4.75
C GLU A 178 18.84 9.38 -4.96
N THR A 179 19.71 8.38 -4.99
CA THR A 179 21.17 8.58 -4.89
C THR A 179 21.95 8.19 -6.15
N GLY A 180 21.31 7.50 -7.09
CA GLY A 180 21.92 7.01 -8.31
C GLY A 180 22.60 5.65 -8.14
N THR A 181 22.60 4.87 -9.21
CA THR A 181 23.14 3.49 -9.24
C THR A 181 24.63 3.46 -8.89
N GLU A 182 25.42 4.42 -9.37
CA GLU A 182 26.86 4.46 -9.16
C GLU A 182 27.20 4.62 -7.69
N LEU A 183 26.50 5.50 -6.96
CA LEU A 183 26.79 5.73 -5.55
C LEU A 183 26.37 4.55 -4.69
N VAL A 184 25.18 4.00 -4.91
CA VAL A 184 24.69 2.81 -4.17
C VAL A 184 25.69 1.66 -4.27
N HIS A 185 26.19 1.40 -5.48
CA HIS A 185 27.06 0.25 -5.71
C HIS A 185 28.54 0.46 -5.38
N ARG A 186 28.92 1.65 -4.87
CA ARG A 186 30.20 1.80 -4.15
C ARG A 186 30.17 1.08 -2.81
N TYR A 187 28.99 0.89 -2.22
CA TYR A 187 28.83 0.33 -0.88
C TYR A 187 28.24 -1.09 -0.87
N VAL A 188 27.53 -1.50 -1.93
CA VAL A 188 26.91 -2.84 -2.02
C VAL A 188 27.15 -3.43 -3.41
N GLY A 189 27.52 -4.71 -3.47
CA GLY A 189 27.71 -5.45 -4.72
C GLY A 189 26.41 -5.69 -5.50
N LYS A 190 26.55 -6.40 -6.63
CA LYS A 190 25.45 -6.73 -7.55
C LYS A 190 25.25 -8.23 -7.72
N GLU A 191 26.14 -9.03 -7.16
CA GLU A 191 26.26 -10.45 -7.49
C GLU A 191 25.68 -11.33 -6.38
N PRO A 192 25.19 -12.53 -6.73
CA PRO A 192 24.82 -13.51 -5.72
C PRO A 192 26.06 -13.96 -4.94
N SER A 193 25.89 -14.23 -3.64
CA SER A 193 27.00 -14.70 -2.80
C SER A 193 27.45 -16.15 -3.11
N GLY A 194 26.66 -16.92 -3.87
CA GLY A 194 26.93 -18.33 -4.19
C GLY A 194 26.90 -19.29 -2.98
N LEU A 195 26.61 -18.78 -1.78
CA LEU A 195 26.66 -19.53 -0.52
C LEU A 195 25.29 -19.58 0.16
N LYS A 196 25.06 -20.63 0.96
CA LYS A 196 23.82 -20.80 1.72
C LYS A 196 23.54 -19.59 2.63
N PHE A 197 22.26 -19.27 2.80
CA PHE A 197 21.75 -18.26 3.72
C PHE A 197 22.39 -18.47 5.12
N ASN A 198 22.94 -17.40 5.71
CA ASN A 198 23.40 -17.29 7.10
C ASN A 198 24.89 -17.08 7.41
N LYS A 199 25.79 -17.03 6.43
CA LYS A 199 27.21 -16.74 6.71
C LYS A 199 27.55 -15.25 6.55
N LEU A 200 28.37 -14.74 7.46
CA LEU A 200 28.89 -13.37 7.47
C LEU A 200 30.04 -13.28 6.46
N TYR A 201 29.76 -12.93 5.20
CA TYR A 201 30.78 -12.70 4.19
C TYR A 201 30.54 -11.38 3.47
N LEU A 202 31.64 -10.69 3.22
CA LEU A 202 31.75 -9.61 2.26
C LEU A 202 32.37 -10.19 0.98
N ASP A 203 32.21 -9.48 -0.13
CA ASP A 203 32.93 -9.77 -1.36
C ASP A 203 34.44 -9.43 -1.21
N GLU A 204 35.20 -9.67 -2.28
CA GLU A 204 36.65 -9.41 -2.31
C GLU A 204 37.00 -7.92 -2.15
N GLU A 205 36.01 -7.04 -2.29
CA GLU A 205 36.14 -5.58 -2.15
C GLU A 205 35.61 -5.09 -0.79
N ASP A 206 35.40 -5.98 0.19
CA ASP A 206 34.87 -5.67 1.52
C ASP A 206 33.45 -5.01 1.47
N LYS A 207 32.62 -5.34 0.48
CA LYS A 207 31.20 -4.92 0.40
C LYS A 207 30.25 -6.10 0.64
N PRO A 208 29.02 -5.88 1.14
CA PRO A 208 27.99 -6.89 1.08
C PRO A 208 27.69 -7.27 -0.39
N HIS A 209 27.54 -8.56 -0.67
CA HIS A 209 27.39 -9.08 -2.04
C HIS A 209 26.24 -8.44 -2.85
N ASN A 210 25.09 -8.20 -2.23
CA ASN A 210 23.93 -7.61 -2.88
C ASN A 210 22.92 -7.06 -1.86
N PRO A 211 21.97 -6.20 -2.28
CA PRO A 211 20.94 -5.62 -1.42
C PRO A 211 19.95 -6.64 -0.81
N MET A 212 19.87 -7.86 -1.33
CA MET A 212 18.87 -8.86 -0.92
C MET A 212 19.27 -9.62 0.35
N VAL A 213 20.57 -9.63 0.67
CA VAL A 213 21.08 -10.15 1.95
C VAL A 213 20.93 -9.11 3.07
N ASN A 214 20.85 -9.54 4.32
CA ASN A 214 20.67 -8.61 5.46
C ASN A 214 21.78 -7.56 5.55
N ALA A 215 23.04 -7.94 5.30
CA ALA A 215 24.16 -7.00 5.32
C ALA A 215 24.01 -5.91 4.25
N GLY A 216 23.59 -6.28 3.03
CA GLY A 216 23.32 -5.31 1.97
C GLY A 216 22.15 -4.40 2.31
N ALA A 217 21.05 -4.96 2.81
CA ALA A 217 19.89 -4.17 3.23
C ALA A 217 20.25 -3.14 4.32
N ILE A 218 21.06 -3.51 5.32
CA ILE A 218 21.54 -2.58 6.37
C ILE A 218 22.36 -1.42 5.76
N VAL A 219 23.21 -1.72 4.78
CA VAL A 219 23.97 -0.67 4.07
C VAL A 219 23.04 0.20 3.22
N ILE A 220 22.05 -0.36 2.53
CA ILE A 220 21.03 0.40 1.80
C ILE A 220 20.25 1.33 2.73
N SER A 221 19.81 0.83 3.89
CA SER A 221 19.15 1.62 4.94
C SER A 221 20.00 2.82 5.37
N SER A 222 21.32 2.63 5.46
CA SER A 222 22.25 3.71 5.79
C SER A 222 22.28 4.82 4.73
N LEU A 223 22.15 4.48 3.45
CA LEU A 223 22.14 5.45 2.33
C LEU A 223 20.86 6.28 2.30
N LEU A 224 19.72 5.65 2.61
CA LEU A 224 18.43 6.32 2.71
C LEU A 224 18.40 7.29 3.91
N LYS A 225 18.98 6.88 5.05
CA LYS A 225 19.00 7.69 6.27
C LYS A 225 19.77 9.01 6.12
N VAL A 226 20.78 9.07 5.25
CA VAL A 226 21.53 10.32 4.97
C VAL A 226 20.62 11.44 4.43
N ARG A 227 19.47 11.11 3.84
CA ARG A 227 18.54 12.10 3.26
C ARG A 227 17.18 12.24 3.96
N ILE A 228 16.69 11.22 4.67
CA ILE A 228 15.31 11.18 5.22
C ILE A 228 15.19 11.78 6.66
N TYR A 229 16.04 12.75 7.02
CA TYR A 229 15.88 13.68 8.16
C TYR A 229 16.24 13.26 9.61
N LEU A 230 16.64 14.32 10.33
CA LEU A 230 17.01 14.57 11.72
C LEU A 230 16.04 14.13 12.84
N THR A 231 15.00 13.31 12.65
CA THR A 231 13.83 13.39 13.56
C THR A 231 13.37 12.10 14.23
N ILE A 232 14.19 11.05 14.36
CA ILE A 232 13.78 9.89 15.17
C ILE A 232 14.99 9.30 15.90
N GLN A 233 15.08 9.60 17.20
CA GLN A 233 15.77 8.74 18.15
C GLN A 233 14.81 7.61 18.54
N SER A 234 15.26 6.36 18.46
CA SER A 234 14.53 5.24 19.06
C SER A 234 15.50 4.33 19.80
N GLU A 235 15.00 3.76 20.89
CA GLU A 235 15.73 2.83 21.75
C GLU A 235 15.88 1.44 21.11
N LYS A 236 16.91 0.73 21.57
CA LYS A 236 17.38 -0.56 21.05
C LYS A 236 16.26 -1.58 20.90
N SER A 237 16.13 -2.15 19.70
CA SER A 237 15.38 -3.40 19.51
C SER A 237 16.13 -4.56 20.20
N GLU A 238 15.50 -5.20 21.19
CA GLU A 238 16.05 -6.37 21.93
C GLU A 238 16.05 -7.68 21.13
N THR A 239 15.58 -7.68 19.87
CA THR A 239 15.52 -8.89 19.03
C THR A 239 16.30 -8.70 17.73
N GLY A 240 17.62 -8.80 17.81
CA GLY A 240 18.46 -8.49 16.65
C GLY A 240 19.93 -8.88 16.71
N ASP A 241 20.38 -9.69 17.67
CA ASP A 241 21.80 -9.92 17.98
C ASP A 241 22.69 -10.15 16.75
N ARG A 242 22.19 -10.93 15.79
CA ARG A 242 22.89 -11.17 14.54
C ARG A 242 23.02 -9.93 13.65
N ASN A 243 21.98 -9.11 13.53
CA ASN A 243 22.03 -7.88 12.73
C ASN A 243 22.91 -6.83 13.42
N TYR A 244 22.96 -6.79 14.76
CA TYR A 244 23.95 -5.97 15.47
C TYR A 244 25.38 -6.46 15.17
N ALA A 245 25.64 -7.77 15.24
CA ALA A 245 26.95 -8.32 14.86
C ALA A 245 27.33 -7.98 13.41
N ILE A 246 26.38 -8.05 12.47
CA ILE A 246 26.57 -7.60 11.08
C ILE A 246 26.92 -6.11 11.07
N GLY A 247 26.16 -5.26 11.76
CA GLY A 247 26.39 -3.82 11.80
C GLY A 247 27.77 -3.45 12.33
N TYR A 248 28.21 -4.08 13.44
CA TYR A 248 29.55 -3.88 13.98
C TYR A 248 30.64 -4.35 13.02
N TYR A 249 30.46 -5.51 12.37
CA TYR A 249 31.41 -6.02 11.38
C TYR A 249 31.53 -5.09 10.16
N LEU A 250 30.40 -4.57 9.65
CA LEU A 250 30.36 -3.61 8.55
C LEU A 250 31.00 -2.26 8.94
N LYS A 251 30.83 -1.84 10.20
CA LYS A 251 31.46 -0.62 10.72
C LYS A 251 32.97 -0.74 10.74
N GLU A 252 33.49 -1.85 11.24
CA GLU A 252 34.94 -2.14 11.25
C GLU A 252 35.53 -2.14 9.83
N LYS A 253 34.79 -2.73 8.88
CA LYS A 253 35.16 -2.80 7.47
C LYS A 253 34.88 -1.54 6.65
N ARG A 254 34.39 -0.47 7.28
CA ARG A 254 34.09 0.82 6.63
C ARG A 254 33.10 0.70 5.47
N CYS A 255 32.14 -0.22 5.57
CA CYS A 255 31.11 -0.42 4.54
C CYS A 255 30.01 0.65 4.55
N PHE A 256 30.01 1.56 5.54
CA PHE A 256 29.07 2.67 5.64
C PHE A 256 29.66 3.97 5.06
N PRO A 257 28.83 4.87 4.50
CA PRO A 257 29.28 6.20 4.11
C PRO A 257 29.91 6.97 5.27
N SER A 258 30.84 7.87 4.96
CA SER A 258 31.50 8.69 5.98
C SER A 258 30.50 9.56 6.74
N GLY A 259 30.61 9.60 8.06
CA GLY A 259 29.73 10.39 8.94
C GLY A 259 28.38 9.73 9.28
N VAL A 260 28.10 8.52 8.78
CA VAL A 260 26.86 7.80 9.11
C VAL A 260 26.99 7.06 10.42
N ASP A 261 26.01 7.22 11.31
CA ASP A 261 25.88 6.40 12.51
C ASP A 261 25.27 5.03 12.16
N MET A 262 26.03 3.98 12.47
CA MET A 262 25.63 2.59 12.25
C MET A 262 24.41 2.20 13.09
N MET A 263 24.30 2.68 14.33
CA MET A 263 23.15 2.35 15.20
C MET A 263 21.89 2.94 14.61
N ALA A 264 21.96 4.20 14.20
CA ALA A 264 20.93 4.87 13.44
C ALA A 264 20.50 4.12 12.15
N ALA A 265 21.44 3.55 11.38
CA ALA A 265 21.11 2.75 10.19
C ALA A 265 20.42 1.42 10.55
N LEU A 266 20.86 0.75 11.61
CA LEU A 266 20.20 -0.45 12.13
C LEU A 266 18.80 -0.15 12.63
N ASP A 267 18.61 0.95 13.35
CA ASP A 267 17.30 1.36 13.85
C ASP A 267 16.35 1.62 12.68
N PHE A 268 16.78 2.30 11.63
CA PHE A 268 15.95 2.50 10.42
C PHE A 268 15.58 1.17 9.74
N TYR A 269 16.55 0.26 9.62
CA TYR A 269 16.34 -1.10 9.11
C TYR A 269 15.32 -1.90 9.93
N PHE A 270 15.29 -1.70 11.26
CA PHE A 270 14.27 -2.29 12.14
C PHE A 270 12.95 -1.52 12.14
N GLN A 271 12.97 -0.19 12.02
CA GLN A 271 11.79 0.68 11.97
C GLN A 271 10.92 0.38 10.75
N ASN A 272 11.52 0.16 9.58
CA ASN A 272 10.76 -0.29 8.39
C ASN A 272 10.03 -1.62 8.63
N LYS A 273 10.42 -2.40 9.65
CA LYS A 273 9.65 -3.56 10.11
C LYS A 273 8.61 -3.20 11.19
N SER A 274 8.95 -2.34 12.15
CA SER A 274 8.05 -1.98 13.27
C SER A 274 6.91 -1.04 12.86
N VAL A 275 7.11 -0.15 11.89
CA VAL A 275 6.06 0.68 11.29
C VAL A 275 4.97 -0.23 10.73
N VAL A 276 5.36 -1.27 9.98
CA VAL A 276 4.42 -2.25 9.41
C VAL A 276 3.66 -2.97 10.52
N ASP A 277 4.35 -3.40 11.59
CA ASP A 277 3.71 -4.09 12.72
C ASP A 277 2.72 -3.19 13.48
N LEU A 278 3.06 -1.92 13.65
CA LEU A 278 2.21 -0.92 14.29
C LEU A 278 0.96 -0.63 13.44
N MET A 279 1.14 -0.39 12.14
CA MET A 279 0.02 -0.17 11.21
C MET A 279 -0.86 -1.40 11.10
N PHE A 280 -0.28 -2.60 11.13
CA PHE A 280 -1.00 -3.86 11.12
C PHE A 280 -1.90 -4.03 12.36
N ALA A 281 -1.35 -3.75 13.54
CA ALA A 281 -2.11 -3.84 14.78
C ALA A 281 -3.27 -2.81 14.83
N ALA A 282 -3.09 -1.64 14.21
CA ALA A 282 -4.14 -0.63 14.06
C ALA A 282 -5.21 -1.05 13.04
N TYR A 283 -4.80 -1.58 11.88
CA TYR A 283 -5.70 -2.07 10.83
C TYR A 283 -6.56 -3.24 11.28
N SER A 284 -6.00 -4.18 12.05
CA SER A 284 -6.72 -5.37 12.52
C SER A 284 -7.53 -5.13 13.80
N GLY A 285 -7.39 -3.95 14.41
CA GLY A 285 -7.99 -3.64 15.71
C GLY A 285 -7.40 -4.46 16.87
N ASP A 286 -6.23 -5.12 16.70
CA ASP A 286 -5.58 -5.89 17.78
C ASP A 286 -4.96 -4.97 18.83
N VAL A 287 -5.80 -4.52 19.77
CA VAL A 287 -5.38 -3.70 20.92
C VAL A 287 -4.32 -4.40 21.76
N SER A 288 -4.29 -5.74 21.79
CA SER A 288 -3.27 -6.48 22.53
C SER A 288 -1.92 -6.42 21.84
N ALA A 289 -1.86 -6.40 20.50
CA ALA A 289 -0.64 -6.09 19.76
C ALA A 289 -0.22 -4.63 19.97
N LEU A 290 -1.14 -3.68 19.87
CA LEU A 290 -0.85 -2.26 20.14
C LEU A 290 -0.28 -2.04 21.54
N ARG A 291 -0.82 -2.73 22.57
CA ARG A 291 -0.29 -2.69 23.95
C ARG A 291 1.13 -3.21 24.04
N ARG A 292 1.44 -4.35 23.40
CA ARG A 292 2.79 -4.91 23.39
C ARG A 292 3.79 -4.01 22.67
N ILE A 293 3.37 -3.40 21.56
CA ILE A 293 4.20 -2.47 20.78
C ILE A 293 4.50 -1.21 21.59
N ALA A 294 3.47 -0.62 22.24
CA ALA A 294 3.66 0.51 23.13
C ALA A 294 4.56 0.19 24.35
N LEU A 295 4.41 -1.01 24.93
CA LEU A 295 5.30 -1.48 26.02
C LEU A 295 6.76 -1.70 25.56
N SER A 296 6.98 -1.89 24.27
CA SER A 296 8.32 -2.03 23.68
C SER A 296 8.95 -0.68 23.34
N ALA A 297 8.43 0.42 23.89
CA ALA A 297 8.89 1.80 23.68
C ALA A 297 8.93 2.25 22.21
N VAL A 298 8.12 1.64 21.34
CA VAL A 298 7.99 2.08 19.94
C VAL A 298 7.24 3.41 19.91
N ASN A 299 7.77 4.37 19.13
CA ASN A 299 7.05 5.62 18.88
C ASN A 299 5.72 5.32 18.15
N MET A 300 4.61 5.61 18.82
CA MET A 300 3.26 5.33 18.30
C MET A 300 2.80 6.33 17.23
N GLU A 301 3.57 7.41 17.01
CA GLU A 301 3.36 8.42 15.97
C GLU A 301 4.12 8.14 14.67
N LEU A 302 4.79 6.98 14.58
CA LEU A 302 5.40 6.54 13.32
C LEU A 302 4.37 6.50 12.19
N THR A 303 4.81 6.86 10.98
CA THR A 303 3.97 6.92 9.78
C THR A 303 4.38 5.90 8.73
N ASP A 304 3.40 5.44 7.94
CA ASP A 304 3.65 4.61 6.76
C ASP A 304 4.14 5.44 5.56
N TYR A 305 4.27 4.80 4.39
CA TYR A 305 4.73 5.45 3.17
C TYR A 305 3.79 6.57 2.68
N ASP A 306 2.51 6.54 3.06
CA ASP A 306 1.51 7.58 2.77
C ASP A 306 1.41 8.61 3.89
N THR A 307 2.40 8.67 4.78
CA THR A 307 2.45 9.56 5.95
C THR A 307 1.26 9.38 6.91
N ARG A 308 0.59 8.22 6.86
CA ARG A 308 -0.51 7.90 7.78
C ARG A 308 0.05 7.35 9.08
N THR A 309 -0.47 7.82 10.21
CA THR A 309 -0.20 7.24 11.53
C THR A 309 -1.10 6.02 11.78
N SER A 310 -0.76 5.25 12.81
CA SER A 310 -1.63 4.17 13.31
C SER A 310 -3.05 4.64 13.64
N LEU A 311 -3.21 5.91 14.04
CA LEU A 311 -4.51 6.51 14.33
C LEU A 311 -5.34 6.72 13.06
N HIS A 312 -4.74 7.11 11.92
CA HIS A 312 -5.44 7.18 10.63
C HIS A 312 -6.01 5.82 10.24
N VAL A 313 -5.16 4.78 10.29
CA VAL A 313 -5.51 3.42 9.90
C VAL A 313 -6.64 2.87 10.78
N ALA A 314 -6.52 2.96 12.10
CA ALA A 314 -7.58 2.51 13.01
C ALA A 314 -8.89 3.29 12.84
N SER A 315 -8.81 4.55 12.39
CA SER A 315 -9.97 5.43 12.18
C SER A 315 -10.70 5.12 10.87
N ALA A 316 -9.94 4.85 9.80
CA ALA A 316 -10.45 4.43 8.50
C ALA A 316 -11.16 3.06 8.57
N GLU A 317 -10.68 2.14 9.41
CA GLU A 317 -11.28 0.79 9.60
C GLU A 317 -12.39 0.77 10.68
N GLY A 318 -12.61 1.87 11.40
CA GLY A 318 -13.68 1.97 12.39
C GLY A 318 -13.42 1.25 13.72
N HIS A 319 -12.16 0.97 14.06
CA HIS A 319 -11.79 0.22 15.26
C HIS A 319 -11.74 1.09 16.53
N LEU A 320 -12.90 1.30 17.16
CA LEU A 320 -13.07 2.18 18.31
C LEU A 320 -12.11 1.88 19.48
N ASP A 321 -11.88 0.62 19.82
CA ASP A 321 -11.01 0.26 20.95
C ASP A 321 -9.53 0.53 20.66
N ALA A 322 -9.10 0.34 19.41
CA ALA A 322 -7.77 0.72 18.96
C ALA A 322 -7.59 2.24 18.97
N VAL A 323 -8.59 2.98 18.46
CA VAL A 323 -8.61 4.46 18.51
C VAL A 323 -8.51 4.94 19.97
N LYS A 324 -9.33 4.42 20.88
CA LYS A 324 -9.28 4.76 22.32
C LYS A 324 -7.93 4.44 22.94
N PHE A 325 -7.30 3.33 22.57
CA PHE A 325 -5.97 2.99 23.07
C PHE A 325 -4.93 4.00 22.58
N LEU A 326 -4.90 4.28 21.28
CA LEU A 326 -3.95 5.21 20.65
C LEU A 326 -4.12 6.65 21.18
N THR A 327 -5.35 7.10 21.41
CA THR A 327 -5.63 8.46 21.90
C THR A 327 -5.46 8.58 23.42
N HIS A 328 -6.09 7.70 24.21
CA HIS A 328 -6.09 7.86 25.67
C HIS A 328 -4.80 7.36 26.32
N THR A 329 -4.20 6.29 25.80
CA THR A 329 -2.99 5.68 26.37
C THR A 329 -1.73 6.21 25.71
N CYS A 330 -1.66 6.21 24.38
CA CYS A 330 -0.45 6.56 23.65
C CYS A 330 -0.32 8.06 23.30
N LYS A 331 -1.40 8.83 23.47
CA LYS A 331 -1.45 10.28 23.21
C LYS A 331 -1.06 10.69 21.78
N VAL A 332 -1.35 9.85 20.79
CA VAL A 332 -1.03 10.10 19.37
C VAL A 332 -1.76 11.35 18.87
N ASN A 333 -1.05 12.23 18.17
CA ASN A 333 -1.57 13.48 17.62
C ASN A 333 -2.81 13.25 16.71
N PRO A 334 -4.00 13.79 17.07
CA PRO A 334 -5.22 13.63 16.28
C PRO A 334 -5.34 14.63 15.12
N TYR A 335 -4.38 15.55 14.97
CA TYR A 335 -4.31 16.54 13.90
C TYR A 335 -3.21 16.24 12.88
N ALA A 336 -2.49 15.11 13.03
CA ALA A 336 -1.54 14.65 12.03
C ALA A 336 -2.24 14.55 10.67
N LYS A 337 -1.55 14.98 9.61
CA LYS A 337 -2.08 14.93 8.24
C LYS A 337 -1.32 13.89 7.44
N ASP A 338 -2.07 13.11 6.66
CA ASP A 338 -1.51 12.19 5.69
C ASP A 338 -1.08 12.90 4.38
N ARG A 339 -0.68 12.10 3.39
CA ARG A 339 -0.18 12.57 2.09
C ARG A 339 -1.24 13.32 1.28
N TRP A 340 -2.51 13.06 1.55
CA TRP A 340 -3.65 13.70 0.90
C TRP A 340 -4.20 14.88 1.71
N GLY A 341 -3.59 15.18 2.86
CA GLY A 341 -3.97 16.26 3.75
C GLY A 341 -5.13 15.93 4.68
N ASN A 342 -5.54 14.66 4.74
CA ASN A 342 -6.60 14.18 5.62
C ASN A 342 -6.06 13.94 7.02
N THR A 343 -6.90 14.21 8.01
CA THR A 343 -6.68 13.83 9.42
C THR A 343 -7.35 12.49 9.73
N PRO A 344 -7.04 11.84 10.87
CA PRO A 344 -7.76 10.63 11.29
C PRO A 344 -9.27 10.83 11.41
N LEU A 345 -9.71 12.05 11.76
CA LEU A 345 -11.13 12.39 11.80
C LEU A 345 -11.75 12.40 10.40
N ASP A 346 -11.04 12.96 9.42
CA ASP A 346 -11.49 12.99 8.02
C ASP A 346 -11.63 11.56 7.47
N ASP A 347 -10.67 10.68 7.77
CA ASP A 347 -10.75 9.26 7.42
C ASP A 347 -11.99 8.59 8.04
N ALA A 348 -12.22 8.76 9.35
CA ALA A 348 -13.40 8.20 10.02
C ALA A 348 -14.72 8.72 9.43
N MET A 349 -14.76 9.99 9.01
CA MET A 349 -15.94 10.59 8.35
C MET A 349 -16.12 10.07 6.93
N GLN A 350 -15.04 9.96 6.16
CA GLN A 350 -15.05 9.45 4.79
C GLN A 350 -15.59 8.02 4.70
N PHE A 351 -15.21 7.17 5.66
CA PHE A 351 -15.66 5.77 5.72
C PHE A 351 -16.94 5.54 6.56
N GLY A 352 -17.51 6.62 7.15
CA GLY A 352 -18.82 6.57 7.81
C GLY A 352 -18.83 5.99 9.24
N HIS A 353 -17.69 5.99 9.94
CA HIS A 353 -17.54 5.40 11.26
C HIS A 353 -17.95 6.35 12.40
N SER A 354 -19.27 6.52 12.55
CA SER A 354 -19.91 7.48 13.48
C SER A 354 -19.43 7.39 14.94
N THR A 355 -19.11 6.20 15.44
CA THR A 355 -18.63 5.98 16.82
C THR A 355 -17.20 6.45 17.01
N VAL A 356 -16.34 6.25 16.00
CA VAL A 356 -14.96 6.73 15.99
C VAL A 356 -14.91 8.24 15.83
N VAL A 357 -15.74 8.81 14.95
CA VAL A 357 -15.88 10.27 14.78
C VAL A 357 -16.13 10.97 16.12
N LYS A 358 -17.08 10.47 16.92
CA LYS A 358 -17.37 11.02 18.26
C LYS A 358 -16.15 10.94 19.18
N ALA A 359 -15.48 9.79 19.24
CA ALA A 359 -14.31 9.60 20.09
C ALA A 359 -13.14 10.51 19.70
N LEU A 360 -12.92 10.72 18.39
CA LEU A 360 -11.88 11.62 17.89
C LEU A 360 -12.21 13.08 18.15
N GLN A 361 -13.46 13.50 17.98
CA GLN A 361 -13.90 14.87 18.30
C GLN A 361 -13.75 15.18 19.79
N GLU A 362 -14.14 14.24 20.66
CA GLU A 362 -13.91 14.34 22.10
C GLU A 362 -12.42 14.49 22.41
N TYR A 363 -11.58 13.64 21.81
CA TYR A 363 -10.14 13.68 22.03
C TYR A 363 -9.48 14.95 21.50
N GLN A 364 -9.88 15.44 20.32
CA GLN A 364 -9.41 16.72 19.75
C GLN A 364 -9.71 17.90 20.68
N SER A 365 -10.87 17.91 21.36
CA SER A 365 -11.24 18.99 22.28
C SER A 365 -10.38 19.05 23.55
N ILE A 366 -9.77 17.93 23.96
CA ILE A 366 -8.93 17.82 25.15
C ILE A 366 -7.44 17.66 24.83
N TYR A 367 -7.07 17.59 23.55
CA TYR A 367 -5.69 17.44 23.12
C TYR A 367 -4.92 18.74 23.35
N THR A 368 -4.04 18.75 24.34
CA THR A 368 -3.10 19.83 24.57
C THR A 368 -1.79 19.52 23.85
N HIS A 369 -1.41 20.38 22.89
CA HIS A 369 -0.11 20.29 22.23
C HIS A 369 0.97 20.40 23.31
N THR A 370 1.64 19.28 23.63
CA THR A 370 2.77 19.32 24.55
C THR A 370 3.96 19.77 23.71
N LEU A 371 4.18 21.08 23.61
CA LEU A 371 5.41 21.61 23.02
C LEU A 371 6.58 21.03 23.83
N MET A 372 7.53 20.41 23.14
CA MET A 372 8.76 19.95 23.78
C MET A 372 9.52 21.19 24.32
N PRO A 373 10.24 21.08 25.45
CA PRO A 373 10.98 22.22 26.04
C PRO A 373 11.94 22.92 25.08
N GLU A 374 12.39 22.24 24.02
CA GLU A 374 13.31 22.77 23.00
C GLU A 374 12.62 23.75 22.02
N GLU A 375 11.32 23.62 21.77
CA GLU A 375 10.56 24.57 20.92
C GLU A 375 10.27 25.90 21.67
N LEU A 376 10.17 25.86 23.00
CA LEU A 376 10.10 27.04 23.87
C LEU A 376 11.40 27.88 23.81
N SER A 377 12.55 27.24 23.60
CA SER A 377 13.84 27.94 23.43
C SER A 377 13.90 28.75 22.15
N LEU A 378 13.30 28.27 21.06
CA LEU A 378 13.28 29.00 19.78
C LEU A 378 12.28 30.16 19.80
N LEU A 379 11.16 30.02 20.53
CA LEU A 379 10.14 31.08 20.62
C LEU A 379 10.57 32.27 21.52
N LEU A 380 11.52 32.07 22.43
CA LEU A 380 12.08 33.11 23.30
C LEU A 380 13.29 33.83 22.72
N MET A 381 13.72 33.46 21.50
CA MET A 381 14.86 34.08 20.79
C MET A 381 14.46 34.95 19.59
N VAL A 382 13.17 35.27 19.41
CA VAL A 382 12.70 36.24 18.41
C VAL A 382 12.13 37.49 19.08
#